data_AF-A0A512H4E2-F1
#
_entry.id   AF-A0A512H4E2-F1
#
_cell.length_a   1.000
_cell.length_b   1.000
_cell.length_c   1.000
_cell.angle_alpha   90.00
_cell.angle_beta   90.00
_cell.angle_gamma   90.00
#
_symmetry.space_group_name_H-M   'P 1'
#
loop_
_entity.id
_entity.type
_entity.pdbx_description
1 polymer ?
#
loop_
_entity_poly.entity_id
_entity_poly.type
_entity_poly.pdbx_seq_one_letter_code
_entity_poly.pdbx_strand_id
1 'polypeptide(L)'
;MTFSAALPALADDLERIASVIATARRLIDEARAVDLAVLETKIGAVCHAVSALPRDEARLFLPTLEALVLDLDSLEAALRAHPPTGPARAQTAERAYRRLPAPPPGSPDSSPRPPSSSPSREP
;
A
#
# COMPACT_ATOMS: atom_id res chain seq x y z
N MET A 1 -16.66 -34.49 0.95
CA MET A 1 -17.07 -33.55 2.01
C MET A 1 -15.94 -33.50 3.04
N THR A 2 -15.07 -32.50 2.96
CA THR A 2 -13.88 -32.31 3.81
C THR A 2 -13.99 -30.97 4.54
N PHE A 3 -15.00 -30.80 5.39
CA PHE A 3 -15.21 -29.54 6.14
C PHE A 3 -14.54 -29.55 7.53
N SER A 4 -14.26 -30.73 8.09
CA SER A 4 -13.64 -30.85 9.43
C SER A 4 -12.22 -30.26 9.53
N ALA A 5 -11.43 -30.29 8.44
CA ALA A 5 -10.09 -29.71 8.41
C ALA A 5 -10.07 -28.23 8.01
N ALA A 6 -11.17 -27.70 7.44
CA ALA A 6 -11.24 -26.32 6.96
C ALA A 6 -11.43 -25.32 8.10
N LEU A 7 -12.20 -25.69 9.13
CA LEU A 7 -12.42 -24.87 10.32
C LEU A 7 -11.14 -24.57 11.13
N PRO A 8 -10.30 -25.56 11.48
CA PRO A 8 -9.05 -25.29 12.21
C PRO A 8 -8.04 -24.50 11.35
N ALA A 9 -7.94 -24.79 10.05
CA ALA A 9 -7.07 -24.03 9.15
C ALA A 9 -7.48 -22.55 9.07
N LEU A 10 -8.79 -22.28 9.03
CA LEU A 10 -9.33 -20.92 9.02
C LEU A 10 -9.08 -20.17 10.34
N ALA A 11 -9.15 -20.88 11.47
CA ALA A 11 -8.79 -20.32 12.78
C ALA A 11 -7.29 -19.97 12.85
N ASP A 12 -6.41 -20.87 12.38
CA ASP A 12 -4.96 -20.62 12.31
C ASP A 12 -4.64 -19.41 11.41
N ASP A 13 -5.33 -19.27 10.26
CA ASP A 13 -5.13 -18.14 9.36
C ASP A 13 -5.58 -16.81 10.00
N LEU A 14 -6.70 -16.81 10.74
CA LEU A 14 -7.16 -15.64 11.50
C LEU A 14 -6.15 -15.25 12.59
N GLU A 15 -5.59 -16.21 13.34
CA GLU A 15 -4.58 -15.95 14.35
C GLU A 15 -3.30 -15.36 13.74
N ARG A 16 -2.87 -15.89 12.60
CA ARG A 16 -1.71 -15.36 11.86
C ARG A 16 -1.95 -13.94 11.39
N ILE A 17 -3.15 -13.62 10.89
CA ILE A 17 -3.51 -12.26 10.49
C ILE A 17 -3.44 -11.32 11.69
N ALA A 18 -4.01 -11.70 12.84
CA ALA A 18 -3.96 -10.89 14.06
C ALA A 18 -2.51 -10.61 14.51
N SER A 19 -1.63 -11.61 14.46
CA SER A 19 -0.21 -11.46 14.78
C SER A 19 0.51 -10.48 13.83
N VAL A 20 0.20 -10.54 12.54
CA VAL A 20 0.75 -9.60 11.55
C VAL A 20 0.26 -8.17 11.82
N ILE A 21 -1.03 -7.98 12.13
CA ILE A 21 -1.58 -6.66 12.48
C ILE A 21 -0.90 -6.09 13.72
N ALA A 22 -0.74 -6.90 14.78
CA ALA A 22 -0.05 -6.48 15.99
C ALA A 22 1.41 -6.06 15.71
N THR A 23 2.10 -6.80 14.83
CA THR A 23 3.46 -6.46 14.41
C THR A 23 3.50 -5.17 13.58
N ALA A 24 2.57 -5.02 12.63
CA ALA A 24 2.45 -3.83 11.79
C ALA A 24 2.22 -2.57 12.63
N ARG A 25 1.34 -2.64 13.65
CA ARG A 25 1.10 -1.53 14.58
C ARG A 25 2.39 -1.09 15.28
N ARG A 26 3.15 -2.04 15.84
CA ARG A 26 4.45 -1.74 16.48
C ARG A 26 5.44 -1.07 15.52
N LEU A 27 5.51 -1.53 14.28
CA LEU A 27 6.40 -0.94 13.27
C LEU A 27 5.97 0.48 12.87
N ILE A 28 4.66 0.76 12.83
CA ILE A 28 4.13 2.11 12.58
C ILE A 28 4.46 3.04 13.74
N ASP A 29 4.32 2.58 14.99
CA ASP A 29 4.71 3.35 16.18
C ASP A 29 6.22 3.67 16.17
N GLU A 30 7.04 2.80 15.59
CA GLU A 30 8.47 3.01 15.33
C GLU A 30 8.77 3.90 14.09
N ALA A 31 7.74 4.51 13.48
CA ALA A 31 7.81 5.32 12.26
C ALA A 31 8.45 4.60 11.05
N ARG A 32 8.31 3.27 10.98
CA ARG A 32 8.79 2.47 9.85
C ARG A 32 7.69 2.29 8.80
N ALA A 33 8.11 2.29 7.53
CA ALA A 33 7.22 1.96 6.42
C ALA A 33 6.86 0.46 6.48
N VAL A 34 5.56 0.16 6.46
CA VAL A 34 5.03 -1.20 6.44
C VAL A 34 4.29 -1.44 5.13
N ASP A 35 4.62 -2.53 4.44
CA ASP A 35 3.84 -3.01 3.30
C ASP A 35 2.70 -3.91 3.78
N LEU A 36 1.46 -3.48 3.54
CA LEU A 36 0.25 -4.18 3.95
C LEU A 36 -0.40 -4.96 2.80
N ALA A 37 0.16 -4.97 1.59
CA ALA A 37 -0.42 -5.66 0.43
C ALA A 37 -0.60 -7.17 0.68
N VAL A 38 0.37 -7.78 1.37
CA VAL A 38 0.31 -9.20 1.76
C VAL A 38 -0.80 -9.45 2.78
N LEU A 39 -1.01 -8.51 3.71
CA LEU A 39 -2.06 -8.61 4.72
C LEU A 39 -3.45 -8.51 4.09
N GLU A 40 -3.65 -7.55 3.18
CA GLU A 40 -4.90 -7.37 2.42
C GLU A 40 -5.27 -8.65 1.65
N THR A 41 -4.30 -9.26 0.96
CA THR A 41 -4.51 -10.51 0.22
C THR A 41 -4.97 -11.64 1.13
N LYS A 42 -4.35 -11.78 2.31
CA LYS A 42 -4.71 -12.83 3.28
C LYS A 42 -6.09 -12.62 3.88
N ILE A 43 -6.42 -11.38 4.26
CA ILE A 43 -7.75 -11.03 4.78
C ILE A 43 -8.82 -11.35 3.73
N GLY A 44 -8.59 -10.97 2.46
CA GLY A 44 -9.50 -11.29 1.36
C GLY A 44 -9.74 -12.80 1.20
N ALA A 45 -8.69 -13.61 1.29
CA ALA A 45 -8.80 -15.07 1.22
C ALA A 45 -9.63 -15.65 2.38
N VAL A 46 -9.40 -15.17 3.60
CA VAL A 46 -10.15 -15.61 4.80
C VAL A 46 -11.61 -15.19 4.72
N CYS A 47 -11.91 -13.96 4.33
CA CYS A 47 -13.29 -13.49 4.13
C CYS A 47 -14.03 -14.34 3.09
N HIS A 48 -13.36 -14.66 1.97
CA HIS A 48 -13.92 -15.54 0.95
C HIS A 48 -14.18 -16.95 1.51
N ALA A 49 -13.22 -17.53 2.25
CA ALA A 49 -13.37 -18.85 2.86
C ALA A 49 -14.54 -18.91 3.87
N VAL A 50 -14.67 -17.92 4.76
CA VAL A 50 -15.81 -17.82 5.68
C VAL A 50 -17.14 -17.72 4.92
N SER A 51 -17.20 -16.90 3.87
CA SER A 51 -18.43 -16.70 3.08
C SER A 51 -18.91 -17.96 2.35
N ALA A 52 -18.00 -18.91 2.11
CA ALA A 52 -18.29 -20.19 1.48
C ALA A 52 -18.73 -21.28 2.48
N LEU A 53 -18.65 -21.02 3.79
CA LEU A 53 -19.08 -21.97 4.82
C LEU A 53 -20.61 -21.98 5.00
N PRO A 54 -21.17 -23.10 5.47
CA PRO A 54 -22.54 -23.14 5.97
C PRO A 54 -22.78 -22.08 7.06
N ARG A 55 -24.00 -21.55 7.13
CA ARG A 55 -24.33 -20.43 8.02
C ARG A 55 -24.02 -20.70 9.50
N ASP A 56 -24.25 -21.92 9.97
CA ASP A 56 -23.99 -22.31 11.37
C ASP A 56 -22.50 -22.36 11.68
N GLU A 57 -21.67 -22.78 10.72
CA GLU A 57 -20.21 -22.81 10.85
C GLU A 57 -19.61 -21.40 10.74
N ALA A 58 -20.09 -20.59 9.78
CA ALA A 58 -19.66 -19.21 9.63
C ALA A 58 -19.93 -18.36 10.89
N ARG A 59 -21.04 -18.64 11.61
CA ARG A 59 -21.38 -17.95 12.86
C ARG A 59 -20.37 -18.19 13.98
N LEU A 60 -19.61 -19.28 13.95
CA LEU A 60 -18.56 -19.53 14.95
C LEU A 60 -17.41 -18.52 14.84
N PHE A 61 -17.19 -17.92 13.66
CA PHE A 61 -16.12 -16.96 13.40
C PHE A 61 -16.54 -15.50 13.60
N LEU A 62 -17.83 -15.22 13.78
CA LEU A 62 -18.34 -13.85 14.02
C LEU A 62 -17.53 -13.08 15.07
N PRO A 63 -17.34 -13.58 16.31
CA PRO A 63 -16.61 -12.83 17.33
C PRO A 63 -15.15 -12.57 16.93
N THR A 64 -14.49 -13.51 16.23
CA THR A 64 -13.12 -13.33 15.77
C THR A 64 -13.03 -12.33 14.61
N LEU A 65 -14.01 -12.31 13.72
CA LEU A 65 -14.08 -11.34 12.62
C LEU A 65 -14.39 -9.93 13.15
N GLU A 66 -15.25 -9.80 14.15
CA GLU A 66 -15.50 -8.52 14.83
C GLU A 66 -14.22 -8.00 15.49
N ALA A 67 -13.47 -8.85 16.19
CA ALA A 67 -12.17 -8.49 16.76
C ALA A 67 -11.18 -8.05 15.67
N LEU A 68 -11.13 -8.77 14.54
CA LEU A 68 -10.28 -8.42 13.41
C LEU A 68 -10.62 -7.04 12.83
N VAL A 69 -11.90 -6.70 12.72
CA VAL A 69 -12.33 -5.35 12.27
C VAL A 69 -11.84 -4.27 13.23
N LEU A 70 -11.99 -4.47 14.54
CA LEU A 70 -11.50 -3.52 15.55
C LEU A 70 -9.96 -3.34 15.50
N ASP A 71 -9.24 -4.42 15.22
CA ASP A 71 -7.78 -4.38 15.05
C ASP A 71 -7.37 -3.61 13.78
N LEU A 72 -8.12 -3.77 12.68
CA LEU A 72 -7.92 -3.02 11.45
C LEU A 72 -8.26 -1.53 11.62
N ASP A 73 -9.34 -1.19 12.31
CA ASP A 73 -9.70 0.20 12.63
C ASP A 73 -8.61 0.87 13.47
N SER A 74 -8.06 0.12 14.44
CA SER A 74 -6.95 0.59 15.28
C SER A 74 -5.67 0.81 14.46
N LEU A 75 -5.38 -0.09 13.51
CA LEU A 75 -4.24 0.06 12.59
C LEU A 75 -4.42 1.28 11.68
N GLU A 76 -5.63 1.50 11.15
CA GLU A 76 -5.95 2.65 10.31
C GLU A 76 -5.78 3.97 11.09
N ALA A 77 -6.21 4.01 12.35
CA ALA A 77 -6.00 5.15 13.24
C ALA A 77 -4.51 5.44 13.46
N ALA A 78 -3.69 4.40 13.67
CA ALA A 78 -2.23 4.54 13.83
C ALA A 78 -1.57 5.08 12.56
N LEU A 79 -1.95 4.58 11.37
CA LEU A 79 -1.47 5.07 10.08
C LEU A 79 -1.82 6.54 9.85
N ARG A 80 -3.02 6.97 10.26
CA ARG A 80 -3.43 8.38 10.18
C ARG A 80 -2.68 9.28 11.15
N ALA A 81 -2.31 8.78 12.33
CA ALA A 81 -1.51 9.50 13.30
C ALA A 81 -0.04 9.66 12.85
N HIS A 82 0.47 8.69 12.10
CA HIS A 82 1.82 8.67 11.53
C HIS A 82 1.78 8.69 10.00
N PRO A 83 1.29 9.79 9.37
CA PRO A 83 1.27 9.89 7.93
C PRO A 83 2.72 9.76 7.41
N PRO A 84 2.95 8.96 6.36
CA PRO A 84 4.30 8.75 5.85
C PRO A 84 4.92 10.10 5.50
N THR A 85 5.99 10.46 6.19
CA THR A 85 6.80 11.67 5.95
C THR A 85 7.65 11.53 4.68
N GLY A 86 7.05 11.04 3.60
CA GLY A 86 7.64 10.87 2.28
C GLY A 86 6.75 11.51 1.22
N PRO A 87 7.32 12.04 0.11
CA PRO A 87 6.56 12.90 -0.79
C PRO A 87 5.60 12.09 -1.65
N ALA A 88 4.37 11.91 -1.19
CA ALA A 88 3.21 11.59 -2.03
C ALA A 88 3.01 12.63 -3.18
N ARG A 89 3.71 13.78 -3.12
CA ARG A 89 3.83 14.76 -4.21
C ARG A 89 4.59 14.25 -5.44
N ALA A 90 5.55 13.34 -5.30
CA ALA A 90 6.37 12.88 -6.43
C ALA A 90 5.55 12.05 -7.43
N GLN A 91 4.63 11.20 -6.95
CA GLN A 91 3.81 10.35 -7.81
C GLN A 91 2.72 11.13 -8.58
N THR A 92 2.25 12.26 -8.01
CA THR A 92 1.32 13.16 -8.72
C THR A 92 2.03 13.85 -9.89
N ALA A 93 3.27 14.28 -9.70
CA ALA A 93 4.08 14.88 -10.75
C ALA A 93 4.36 13.87 -11.89
N GLU A 94 4.71 12.62 -11.57
CA GLU A 94 4.97 11.59 -12.59
C GLU A 94 3.72 11.26 -13.41
N ARG A 95 2.54 11.12 -12.78
CA ARG A 95 1.26 10.96 -13.51
C ARG A 95 0.91 12.18 -14.36
N ALA A 96 1.24 13.38 -13.89
CA ALA A 96 1.04 14.60 -14.66
C ALA A 96 1.97 14.64 -15.90
N TYR A 97 3.24 14.26 -15.75
CA TYR A 97 4.17 14.16 -16.89
C TYR A 97 3.82 13.02 -17.85
N ARG A 98 3.29 11.90 -17.35
CA ARG A 98 2.88 10.75 -18.18
C ARG A 98 1.56 10.99 -18.91
N ARG A 99 0.70 11.87 -18.41
CA ARG A 99 -0.51 12.34 -19.09
C ARG A 99 -0.24 13.53 -20.01
N LEU A 100 0.92 14.17 -19.92
CA LEU A 100 1.31 15.17 -20.90
C LEU A 100 1.59 14.43 -22.22
N PRO A 101 0.96 14.84 -23.33
CA PRO A 101 1.40 14.39 -24.64
C PRO A 101 2.89 14.72 -24.78
N ALA A 102 3.66 13.84 -25.42
CA ALA A 102 5.05 14.11 -25.75
C ALA A 102 5.16 15.54 -26.31
N PRO A 103 6.17 16.33 -25.89
CA PRO A 103 6.37 17.64 -26.47
C PRO A 103 6.39 17.47 -28.00
N PRO A 104 5.68 18.32 -28.76
CA PRO A 104 5.61 18.16 -30.20
C PRO A 104 7.04 18.08 -30.76
N PRO A 105 7.38 17.08 -31.58
CA PRO A 105 8.69 17.03 -32.23
C PRO A 105 8.75 18.20 -33.22
N GLY A 106 9.25 19.35 -32.76
CA GLY A 106 9.14 20.58 -33.53
C GLY A 106 9.60 21.88 -32.90
N SER A 107 10.35 21.86 -31.79
CA SER A 107 11.05 23.07 -31.32
C SER A 107 12.54 22.95 -31.66
N PRO A 108 13.01 23.45 -32.81
CA PRO A 108 14.41 23.85 -32.91
C PRO A 108 14.59 25.14 -32.09
N ASP A 109 15.76 25.27 -31.49
CA ASP A 109 16.28 26.46 -30.82
C ASP A 109 16.00 26.61 -29.32
N SER A 110 16.68 25.76 -28.54
CA SER A 110 17.38 26.22 -27.34
C SER A 110 18.68 25.45 -27.22
N SER A 111 19.54 25.63 -28.23
CA SER A 111 20.97 25.41 -28.03
C SER A 111 21.43 26.41 -26.96
N PRO A 112 22.12 25.98 -25.88
CA PRO A 112 22.89 26.92 -25.09
C PRO A 112 23.97 27.49 -26.01
N ARG A 113 23.80 28.73 -26.47
CA ARG A 113 24.83 29.47 -27.19
C ARG A 113 26.07 29.50 -26.29
N PRO A 114 27.20 28.85 -26.65
CA PRO A 114 28.44 29.09 -25.92
C PRO A 114 28.79 30.57 -26.08
N PRO A 115 29.41 31.22 -25.07
CA PRO A 115 29.85 32.60 -25.21
C PRO A 115 30.79 32.69 -26.42
N SER A 116 30.41 33.52 -27.39
CA SER A 116 31.28 33.90 -28.49
C SER A 116 32.43 34.75 -27.90
N SER A 117 33.53 34.10 -27.56
CA SER A 117 34.81 34.79 -27.42
C SER A 117 35.26 35.19 -28.82
N SER A 118 34.90 36.41 -29.24
CA SER A 118 35.53 37.05 -30.38
C SER A 118 37.04 37.18 -30.11
N PRO A 119 37.92 36.79 -31.03
CA PRO A 119 39.29 37.27 -31.08
C PRO A 119 39.31 38.67 -31.75
N SER A 120 40.41 39.41 -31.55
CA SER A 120 40.75 40.71 -32.17
C SER A 120 40.20 41.93 -31.39
N ARG A 121 40.96 42.99 -31.07
CA ARG A 121 42.17 43.55 -31.68
C ARG A 121 42.75 44.72 -30.82
N GLU A 122 44.08 44.82 -30.77
CA GLU A 122 44.95 46.03 -30.60
C GLU A 122 44.88 46.93 -29.35
N PRO A 123 45.89 47.79 -29.05
CA PRO A 123 47.08 48.18 -29.85
C PRO A 123 48.45 47.84 -29.25
#